data_AF-A0A2W6CVG5-F1
#
_entry.id   AF-A0A2W6CVG5-F1
#
_cell.length_a   1.000
_cell.length_b   1.000
_cell.length_c   1.000
_cell.angle_alpha   90.00
_cell.angle_beta   90.00
_cell.angle_gamma   90.00
#
_symmetry.space_group_name_H-M   'P 1'
#
loop_
_entity.id
_entity.type
_entity.pdbx_description
1 polymer ?
#
loop_
_entity_poly.entity_id
_entity_poly.type
_entity_poly.pdbx_seq_one_letter_code
_entity_poly.pdbx_strand_id
1 'polypeptide(L)' 'MPGTEDLSPDLSHRVPDVPPDRPPPDPVKLLAYWMEWERATTPPGRVMANLKTAGLRELLEALVDPARAGS' A
#
# COMPACT_ATOMS: atom_id res chain seq x y z
N MET A 1 40.18 1.26 -42.95
CA MET A 1 38.81 1.23 -42.38
C MET A 1 38.52 -0.22 -42.03
N PRO A 2 38.04 -0.57 -40.82
CA PRO A 2 36.79 -0.06 -40.26
C PRO A 2 36.88 0.41 -38.79
N GLY A 3 35.90 1.25 -38.41
CA GLY A 3 35.69 1.75 -37.05
C GLY A 3 34.86 0.78 -36.21
N THR A 4 35.08 0.87 -34.90
CA THR A 4 34.45 0.09 -33.84
C THR A 4 32.95 0.42 -33.74
N GLU A 5 32.08 -0.57 -33.95
CA GLU A 5 30.66 -0.48 -33.65
C GLU A 5 30.45 -0.44 -32.13
N ASP A 6 29.99 0.71 -31.64
CA ASP A 6 29.53 0.94 -30.28
C ASP A 6 28.12 0.35 -30.12
N LEU A 7 28.03 -0.82 -29.50
CA LEU A 7 26.77 -1.44 -29.09
C LEU A 7 26.35 -0.86 -27.74
N SER A 8 25.86 0.39 -27.73
CA SER A 8 25.16 0.95 -26.58
C SER A 8 23.76 0.35 -26.47
N PRO A 9 23.39 -0.34 -25.37
CA PRO A 9 22.03 -0.84 -25.20
C PRO A 9 21.05 0.32 -24.96
N ASP A 10 20.00 0.34 -25.77
CA ASP A 10 18.90 1.30 -25.73
C ASP A 10 18.23 1.32 -24.35
N LEU A 11 18.44 2.40 -23.59
CA LEU A 11 17.85 2.63 -22.26
C LEU A 11 16.40 3.18 -22.34
N SER A 12 15.75 3.11 -23.49
CA SER A 12 14.50 3.85 -23.78
C SER A 12 13.23 3.16 -23.25
N HIS A 13 13.35 2.07 -22.48
CA HIS A 13 12.20 1.30 -21.96
C HIS A 13 12.13 1.15 -20.43
N ARG A 14 12.87 1.94 -19.65
CA ARG A 14 12.60 2.03 -18.20
C ARG A 14 11.37 2.89 -17.94
N VAL A 15 10.19 2.27 -18.02
CA VAL A 15 8.98 2.82 -17.38
C VAL A 15 9.30 2.95 -15.89
N PRO A 16 9.18 4.14 -15.27
CA PRO A 16 9.34 4.26 -13.83
C PRO A 16 8.31 3.36 -13.15
N ASP A 17 8.77 2.51 -12.23
CA ASP A 17 7.91 1.75 -11.32
C ASP A 17 7.23 2.78 -10.40
N VAL A 18 6.16 3.40 -10.88
CA VAL A 18 5.27 4.20 -10.04
C VAL A 18 4.52 3.18 -9.19
N PRO A 19 4.75 3.13 -7.86
CA PRO A 19 4.02 2.22 -7.02
C PRO A 19 2.53 2.48 -7.22
N PRO A 20 1.69 1.43 -7.33
CA PRO A 20 0.27 1.61 -7.58
C PRO A 20 -0.29 2.55 -6.52
N ASP A 21 -1.03 3.57 -6.99
CA ASP A 21 -1.74 4.55 -6.17
C ASP A 21 -2.65 3.77 -5.21
N ARG A 22 -2.14 3.48 -4.01
CA ARG A 22 -2.85 2.66 -3.04
C ARG A 22 -4.03 3.51 -2.56
N PRO A 23 -5.26 3.03 -2.66
CA PRO A 23 -6.40 3.80 -2.21
C PRO A 23 -6.20 4.20 -0.74
N PRO A 24 -6.62 5.43 -0.37
CA PRO A 24 -6.49 5.89 1.01
C PRO A 24 -7.22 4.92 1.96
N PRO A 25 -6.80 4.84 3.23
CA PRO A 25 -7.44 3.95 4.19
C PRO A 25 -8.92 4.31 4.36
N ASP A 26 -9.76 3.29 4.42
CA ASP A 26 -11.21 3.41 4.62
C ASP A 26 -11.56 2.93 6.04
N PRO A 27 -11.81 3.86 6.99
CA PRO A 27 -12.09 3.51 8.38
C PRO A 27 -13.33 2.63 8.56
N VAL A 28 -14.33 2.76 7.69
CA VAL A 28 -15.58 1.98 7.78
C VAL A 28 -15.31 0.53 7.40
N LYS A 29 -14.52 0.28 6.36
CA LYS A 29 -14.09 -1.09 5.99
C LYS A 29 -13.19 -1.71 7.05
N LEU A 30 -12.27 -0.92 7.60
CA LEU A 30 -11.38 -1.39 8.67
C LEU A 30 -12.19 -1.85 9.90
N LEU A 31 -13.20 -1.07 10.30
CA LEU A 31 -14.11 -1.45 11.39
C LEU A 31 -14.89 -2.73 11.06
N ALA A 32 -15.40 -2.87 9.84
CA ALA A 32 -16.12 -4.07 9.42
C ALA A 32 -15.23 -5.33 9.54
N TYR A 33 -13.99 -5.27 9.05
CA TYR A 33 -13.04 -6.38 9.19
C TYR A 33 -12.70 -6.68 10.65
N TRP A 34 -12.54 -5.65 11.49
CA TRP A 34 -12.33 -5.84 12.93
C TRP A 34 -13.50 -6.58 13.58
N MET A 35 -14.74 -6.21 13.26
CA MET A 35 -15.93 -6.89 13.78
C MET A 35 -16.01 -8.36 13.33
N GLU A 36 -15.58 -8.70 12.12
CA GLU A 36 -15.51 -10.10 11.66
C GLU A 36 -14.54 -10.94 12.50
N TRP A 37 -13.41 -10.34 12.89
CA TRP A 37 -12.40 -10.96 13.75
C TRP A 37 -12.92 -11.19 15.16
N GLU A 38 -13.54 -10.17 15.77
CA GLU A 38 -14.12 -10.29 17.11
C GLU A 38 -15.18 -11.40 17.19
N ARG A 39 -15.92 -11.62 16.11
CA ARG A 39 -16.94 -12.68 16.01
C ARG A 39 -16.37 -14.05 15.65
N ALA A 40 -15.07 -14.15 15.38
CA ALA A 40 -14.41 -15.35 14.86
C ALA A 40 -15.07 -15.95 13.59
N THR A 41 -15.73 -15.09 12.79
CA THR A 41 -16.48 -15.51 11.59
C THR A 41 -15.57 -15.76 10.39
N THR A 42 -14.43 -15.05 10.34
CA THR A 42 -13.44 -15.15 9.28
C THR A 42 -12.11 -15.64 9.88
N PRO A 43 -11.36 -16.54 9.21
CA PRO A 43 -10.06 -16.98 9.70
C PRO A 43 -9.13 -15.80 9.98
N PRO A 44 -8.36 -15.82 11.09
CA PRO A 44 -7.57 -14.67 11.53
C PRO A 44 -6.57 -14.21 10.46
N GLY A 45 -5.94 -15.14 9.73
CA GLY A 45 -5.02 -14.79 8.64
C GLY A 45 -5.67 -13.97 7.52
N ARG A 46 -6.94 -14.23 7.22
CA ARG A 46 -7.69 -13.49 6.19
C ARG A 46 -8.08 -12.09 6.67
N VAL A 47 -8.54 -11.97 7.91
CA VAL A 47 -8.80 -10.64 8.52
C VAL A 47 -7.54 -9.79 8.52
N MET A 48 -6.40 -10.35 8.97
CA MET A 48 -5.13 -9.61 8.99
C MET A 48 -4.69 -9.15 7.60
N ALA A 49 -4.90 -9.98 6.57
CA ALA A 49 -4.63 -9.58 5.18
C ALA A 49 -5.54 -8.44 4.71
N ASN A 50 -6.83 -8.48 5.06
CA ASN A 50 -7.79 -7.43 4.74
C ASN A 50 -7.44 -6.11 5.43
N LEU A 51 -7.15 -6.13 6.73
CA LEU A 51 -6.74 -4.96 7.51
C LEU A 51 -5.46 -4.31 6.96
N LYS A 52 -4.45 -5.13 6.59
CA LYS A 52 -3.22 -4.64 5.97
C LYS A 52 -3.47 -4.01 4.61
N THR A 53 -4.35 -4.59 3.81
CA THR A 53 -4.65 -4.11 2.46
C THR A 53 -5.50 -2.85 2.48
N ALA A 54 -6.42 -2.74 3.45
CA ALA A 54 -7.29 -1.59 3.66
C ALA A 54 -6.62 -0.42 4.40
N GLY A 55 -5.31 -0.53 4.70
CA GLY A 55 -4.51 0.58 5.19
C GLY A 55 -4.63 0.84 6.70
N LEU A 56 -4.82 -0.20 7.53
CA LEU A 56 -4.91 -0.03 8.98
C LEU A 56 -3.70 0.70 9.56
N ARG A 57 -2.50 0.41 9.04
CA ARG A 57 -1.25 1.03 9.51
C ARG A 57 -1.26 2.53 9.24
N GLU A 58 -1.58 2.91 8.02
CA GLU A 58 -1.62 4.30 7.55
C GLU A 58 -2.66 5.10 8.35
N LEU A 59 -3.81 4.49 8.68
CA LEU A 59 -4.80 5.10 9.56
C LEU A 59 -4.26 5.33 10.98
N LEU A 60 -3.63 4.31 11.59
CA LEU A 60 -3.08 4.43 12.94
C LEU A 60 -1.95 5.46 13.01
N GLU A 61 -1.06 5.47 12.03
CA GLU A 61 0.02 6.47 11.90
C GLU A 61 -0.56 7.89 11.80
N ALA A 62 -1.63 8.09 11.02
CA ALA A 62 -2.29 9.39 10.90
C ALA A 62 -3.03 9.82 12.18
N LEU A 63 -3.49 8.90 13.01
CA LEU A 63 -4.18 9.19 14.28
C LEU A 63 -3.21 9.56 15.40
N VAL A 64 -2.00 8.99 15.40
CA VAL A 64 -0.97 9.34 16.39
C VAL A 64 -0.15 10.56 15.98
N ASP A 65 -0.34 11.09 14.77
CA ASP A 65 0.28 12.33 14.32
C ASP A 65 -0.31 13.53 15.07
N PRO A 66 0.44 14.15 16.00
CA PRO A 66 -0.04 15.25 16.82
C PRO A 66 -0.39 16.49 15.99
N ALA A 67 0.12 16.63 14.76
CA ALA A 67 -0.18 17.76 13.89
C ALA A 67 -1.65 17.79 13.42
N ARG A 68 -2.38 16.66 13.49
CA ARG A 68 -3.82 16.57 13.19
C ARG A 68 -4.74 16.64 14.41
N ALA A 69 -4.22 16.47 15.62
CA ALA A 69 -5.02 16.38 16.85
C ALA A 69 -5.42 17.76 17.44
N GLY A 70 -4.93 18.86 16.86
CA GLY A 70 -5.13 20.22 17.37
C GLY A 70 -5.88 21.18 16.44
N SER A 71 -6.63 20.67 15.45
CA SER A 71 -7.51 21.48 14.56
C SER A 71 -8.97 21.31 14.91
#